data_AF-A0A963UUJ1-F1
#
_entry.id   AF-A0A963UUJ1-F1
#
_cell.length_a   1.000
_cell.length_b   1.000
_cell.length_c   1.000
_cell.angle_alpha   90.00
_cell.angle_beta   90.00
_cell.angle_gamma   90.00
#
_symmetry.space_group_name_H-M   'P 1'
#
loop_
_entity.id
_entity.type
_entity.pdbx_description
1 polymer ?
#
loop_
_entity_poly.entity_id
_entity_poly.type
_entity_poly.pdbx_seq_one_letter_code
_entity_poly.pdbx_strand_id
1 'polypeptide(L)' 'MQFLAQITFDDIAMSFLVCAVLREGMILALPDRIAGPGGWLIDTGAKEV' A
#
# COMPACT_ATOMS: atom_id res chain seq x y z
N MET A 1 -9.19 26.97 -14.55
CA MET A 1 -8.79 27.25 -13.15
C MET A 1 -9.94 27.09 -12.14
N GLN A 2 -11.19 26.77 -12.55
CA GLN A 2 -12.30 26.54 -11.59
C GLN A 2 -12.26 25.17 -10.90
N PHE A 3 -11.73 24.14 -11.56
CA PHE A 3 -11.63 22.78 -11.01
C PHE A 3 -10.85 22.71 -9.69
N LEU A 4 -9.70 23.40 -9.62
CA LEU A 4 -8.85 23.39 -8.42
C LEU A 4 -9.49 24.13 -7.23
N ALA A 5 -10.43 25.04 -7.49
CA ALA A 5 -11.17 25.75 -6.45
C ALA A 5 -12.30 24.92 -5.83
N GLN A 6 -12.65 23.78 -6.43
CA GLN A 6 -13.67 22.85 -5.91
C GLN A 6 -13.07 21.78 -4.98
N ILE A 7 -11.74 21.60 -5.01
CA ILE A 7 -11.06 20.65 -4.13
C ILE A 7 -11.04 21.23 -2.73
N THR A 8 -11.72 20.57 -1.81
CA THR A 8 -11.73 20.95 -0.40
C THR A 8 -10.55 20.31 0.33
N PHE A 9 -10.22 20.83 1.52
CA PHE A 9 -9.22 20.19 2.38
C PHE A 9 -9.63 18.75 2.75
N ASP A 10 -10.92 18.51 2.94
CA ASP A 10 -11.47 17.19 3.25
C ASP A 10 -11.24 16.21 2.09
N ASP A 11 -11.43 16.63 0.84
CA ASP A 11 -11.13 15.80 -0.34
C ASP A 11 -9.67 15.34 -0.38
N ILE A 12 -8.74 16.22 0.01
CA ILE A 12 -7.32 15.90 0.09
C ILE A 12 -7.05 14.92 1.23
N ALA A 13 -7.62 15.18 2.42
CA ALA A 13 -7.47 14.31 3.58
C ALA A 13 -8.05 12.91 3.31
N MET A 14 -9.23 12.83 2.70
CA MET A 14 -9.88 11.57 2.31
C MET A 14 -9.05 10.83 1.26
N SER A 15 -8.54 11.53 0.25
CA SER A 15 -7.66 10.92 -0.76
C SER A 15 -6.39 10.34 -0.13
N PHE A 16 -5.79 11.05 0.81
CA PHE A 16 -4.64 10.57 1.56
C PHE A 16 -4.98 9.32 2.39
N LEU A 17 -6.11 9.33 3.10
CA LEU A 17 -6.58 8.18 3.88
C LEU A 17 -6.85 6.97 2.99
N VAL A 18 -7.49 7.16 1.84
CA VAL A 18 -7.74 6.09 0.87
C VAL A 18 -6.42 5.50 0.37
N CYS A 19 -5.43 6.33 0.03
CA CYS A 19 -4.11 5.86 -0.37
C CYS A 19 -3.41 5.06 0.74
N ALA A 20 -3.50 5.52 2.00
CA ALA A 20 -2.93 4.81 3.14
C ALA A 20 -3.58 3.43 3.33
N VAL A 21 -4.91 3.36 3.28
CA VAL A 21 -5.67 2.10 3.39
C VAL A 21 -5.32 1.15 2.23
N LEU A 22 -5.24 1.66 1.00
CA LEU A 22 -4.85 0.85 -0.16
C LEU A 22 -3.44 0.30 0.00
N ARG A 23 -2.48 1.11 0.48
CA ARG A 23 -1.10 0.66 0.74
C ARG A 23 -1.08 -0.50 1.72
N GLU A 24 -1.76 -0.38 2.85
CA GLU A 24 -1.79 -1.44 3.87
C GLU A 24 -2.53 -2.68 3.34
N GLY A 25 -3.63 -2.48 2.61
CA GLY A 25 -4.38 -3.55 1.96
C GLY A 25 -3.52 -4.33 0.95
N MET A 26 -2.71 -3.65 0.15
CA MET A 26 -1.79 -4.31 -0.79
C MET A 26 -0.73 -5.14 -0.07
N ILE A 27 -0.21 -4.65 1.07
CA ILE A 27 0.79 -5.39 1.86
C ILE A 27 0.17 -6.64 2.47
N LEU A 28 -1.02 -6.51 3.08
CA LEU A 28 -1.72 -7.62 3.74
C LEU A 28 -2.28 -8.65 2.75
N ALA A 29 -2.72 -8.19 1.57
CA ALA A 29 -3.26 -9.07 0.54
C ALA A 29 -2.16 -9.78 -0.27
N LEU A 30 -0.90 -9.37 -0.11
CA LEU A 30 0.21 -9.98 -0.84
C LEU A 30 0.42 -11.42 -0.34
N PRO A 31 0.30 -12.44 -1.20
CA PRO A 31 0.44 -13.83 -0.78
C PRO A 31 1.86 -14.15 -0.31
N ASP A 32 2.01 -15.01 0.69
CA ASP A 32 3.31 -15.46 1.21
C ASP A 32 4.21 -16.11 0.15
N ARG A 33 3.62 -16.77 -0.86
CA ARG A 33 4.38 -17.31 -2.01
C ARG A 33 5.11 -16.22 -2.81
N ILE A 34 4.64 -14.98 -2.74
CA ILE A 34 5.22 -13.81 -3.40
C ILE A 34 6.15 -13.07 -2.43
N ALA A 35 5.69 -12.80 -1.20
CA ALA A 35 6.44 -12.07 -0.19
C ALA A 35 6.31 -12.73 1.20
N GLY A 36 7.11 -13.77 1.44
CA GLY A 36 7.09 -14.62 2.63
C GLY A 36 8.34 -15.50 2.69
N PRO A 37 8.46 -16.45 3.63
CA PRO A 37 9.61 -17.36 3.70
C PRO A 37 9.71 -18.23 2.45
N GLY A 38 10.78 -18.09 1.68
CA GLY A 38 10.93 -18.69 0.35
C GLY A 38 10.08 -18.02 -0.74
N GLY A 39 9.62 -16.79 -0.54
CA GLY A 39 8.80 -16.03 -1.47
C GLY A 39 9.53 -15.67 -2.76
N TRP A 40 8.81 -15.65 -3.89
CA TRP A 40 9.40 -15.41 -5.22
C TRP A 40 9.94 -13.98 -5.41
N LEU A 41 9.25 -12.97 -4.87
CA LEU A 41 9.64 -11.57 -5.03
C LEU A 41 10.45 -11.07 -3.83
N ILE A 42 9.97 -11.34 -2.61
CA ILE A 42 10.63 -10.96 -1.37
C ILE A 42 10.70 -12.19 -0.48
N ASP A 43 11.89 -12.77 -0.37
CA ASP A 43 12.15 -13.87 0.56
C ASP A 43 12.44 -13.30 1.96
N THR A 44 11.53 -13.57 2.89
CA THR A 44 11.66 -13.18 4.31
C THR A 44 12.14 -14.32 5.20
N GLY A 45 12.51 -15.46 4.62
CA GLY A 45 13.07 -16.60 5.32
C GLY A 45 14.40 -16.27 5.97
N ALA A 46 14.62 -16.79 7.17
CA ALA A 46 15.93 -16.68 7.80
C ALA A 46 16.96 -17.39 6.91
N LYS A 47 17.92 -16.63 6.36
CA LYS A 47 19.09 -17.22 5.73
C LYS A 47 19.87 -17.96 6.81
N GLU A 48 19.78 -19.28 6.79
CA GLU A 48 20.71 -20.12 7.55
C GLU A 48 22.11 -19.88 6.97
N VAL A 49 23.00 -19.35 7.81
CA VAL A 49 24.40 -19.04 7.50
C VAL A 49 25.26 -20.26 7.76
#